data_AF-A0A9P6WHH8-F1
#
_entry.id   AF-A0A9P6WHH8-F1
#
_cell.length_a   1.000
_cell.length_b   1.000
_cell.length_c   1.000
_cell.angle_alpha   90.00
_cell.angle_beta   90.00
_cell.angle_gamma   90.00
#
_symmetry.space_group_name_H-M   'P 1'
#
loop_
_entity.id
_entity.type
_entity.pdbx_description
1 polymer ?
#
loop_
_entity_poly.entity_id
_entity_poly.type
_entity_poly.pdbx_seq_one_letter_code
_entity_poly.pdbx_strand_id
1 'polypeptide(L)'
;MTSHVLPLNNLNEKQSFLKLNVKKINFLLISIITFLSFTIFFKSNEYEYIYESTQELTPKCPKSVKIPTKEHDTIQYIMNDPEFRIKSANVFSKGVQVDTVVYDTMTMEDYKKFSKFHEYLETNFPLVYKTAKIHKINTYGLLFEFPGTNPDLKPILLNAHQDTVPIGDPNDWTKDPFGGNYDGENIWGRGSSDCKNLLIGLMEAMEMIINNNKFIFERTVMFGFGFDEEKSGFDGAKHIGEYLEEYLGPNSIYLLMDEGIPMCLDVMGDYYGMIMTGEKGYTDLTVNIQTPGGHSSNPKDHTSIGMMSFFLTMYEKEQYSPKIPDINPLLRTFECAAEQGHLSESIRSIALNSRGDDNNKAKLISFIDSETDMKYNIQTSQAIDIVNGGDKANSLPRNVNATINHRIAYGDTPETIFAKATKYGKITAKKYGIGLTVRGEEIYPETEIGNMNIDYFGVLLYPAKVTPDFGEVWDLVTGHIRGFYEDEIYPEQFIDDDRSKNFIITPSLMTANTDTRHYWNLTDNIFKSTPGTSNSLLNGVHGPDEHTSMFDHLQVVAFFYNFLTSAT
;
A
#
# COMPACT_ATOMS: atom_id res chain seq x y z
N MET A 1 -10.18 71.78 5.34
CA MET A 1 -10.87 72.14 4.08
C MET A 1 -11.60 70.89 3.63
N THR A 2 -12.81 70.70 4.18
CA THR A 2 -14.13 70.81 3.48
C THR A 2 -14.39 69.60 2.58
N SER A 3 -15.09 68.57 3.06
CA SER A 3 -16.57 68.37 3.07
C SER A 3 -17.10 67.94 1.69
N HIS A 4 -17.89 66.88 1.48
CA HIS A 4 -19.20 66.50 2.03
C HIS A 4 -19.44 64.97 1.83
N VAL A 5 -19.96 64.17 2.78
CA VAL A 5 -21.37 63.97 3.26
C VAL A 5 -22.33 63.30 2.24
N LEU A 6 -22.55 61.98 2.43
CA LEU A 6 -23.77 61.12 2.53
C LEU A 6 -25.20 61.72 2.21
N PRO A 7 -26.35 60.96 2.16
CA PRO A 7 -26.65 59.49 2.17
C PRO A 7 -27.88 58.98 1.33
N LEU A 8 -28.06 57.64 1.33
CA LEU A 8 -29.26 56.74 1.45
C LEU A 8 -30.72 57.08 0.99
N ASN A 9 -31.32 56.02 0.41
CA ASN A 9 -32.71 55.47 0.55
C ASN A 9 -33.95 56.16 -0.06
N ASN A 10 -34.74 55.39 -0.85
CA ASN A 10 -36.14 55.06 -0.49
C ASN A 10 -36.83 54.01 -1.40
N LEU A 11 -37.26 52.92 -0.74
CA LEU A 11 -38.50 52.12 -0.76
C LEU A 11 -39.57 52.20 -1.88
N ASN A 12 -40.02 50.99 -2.27
CA ASN A 12 -41.38 50.47 -2.53
C ASN A 12 -42.38 51.20 -3.47
N GLU A 13 -42.94 50.46 -4.45
CA GLU A 13 -44.37 50.09 -4.45
C GLU A 13 -44.80 49.15 -5.62
N LYS A 14 -46.01 48.61 -5.47
CA LYS A 14 -46.60 47.36 -5.97
C LYS A 14 -47.37 47.47 -7.31
N GLN A 15 -47.62 46.27 -7.89
CA GLN A 15 -48.89 45.80 -8.50
C GLN A 15 -49.27 46.14 -9.97
N SER A 16 -49.22 45.11 -10.85
CA SER A 16 -50.40 44.29 -11.25
C SER A 16 -50.64 43.99 -12.75
N PHE A 17 -51.20 42.78 -12.95
CA PHE A 17 -52.12 42.30 -14.00
C PHE A 17 -51.67 41.72 -15.35
N LEU A 18 -52.09 40.46 -15.55
CA LEU A 18 -52.21 39.67 -16.78
C LEU A 18 -53.08 40.34 -17.86
N LYS A 19 -52.77 40.09 -19.15
CA LYS A 19 -53.71 39.48 -20.13
C LYS A 19 -53.07 39.16 -21.50
N LEU A 20 -53.10 37.87 -21.82
CA LEU A 20 -53.49 37.22 -23.08
C LEU A 20 -53.42 38.01 -24.41
N ASN A 21 -52.80 37.38 -25.42
CA ASN A 21 -53.40 37.33 -26.75
C ASN A 21 -53.06 36.03 -27.51
N VAL A 22 -54.13 35.35 -27.94
CA VAL A 22 -54.19 34.11 -28.74
C VAL A 22 -54.83 34.47 -30.08
N LYS A 23 -54.33 33.89 -31.18
CA LYS A 23 -55.06 33.49 -32.43
C LYS A 23 -53.99 33.26 -33.51
N LYS A 24 -54.05 32.30 -34.44
CA LYS A 24 -54.86 31.11 -34.83
C LYS A 24 -54.03 30.52 -36.01
N ILE A 25 -54.06 29.24 -36.36
CA ILE A 25 -55.02 28.68 -37.32
C ILE A 25 -54.81 27.15 -37.35
N ASN A 26 -55.92 26.43 -37.17
CA ASN A 26 -56.14 25.01 -37.44
C ASN A 26 -56.49 24.79 -38.92
N PHE A 27 -56.10 23.64 -39.46
CA PHE A 27 -56.87 22.77 -40.37
C PHE A 27 -56.05 21.46 -40.47
N LEU A 28 -56.57 20.22 -40.37
CA LEU A 28 -57.88 19.68 -40.70
C LEU A 28 -58.09 18.35 -39.93
N LEU A 29 -59.32 18.16 -39.47
CA LEU A 29 -59.93 16.95 -38.93
C LEU A 29 -60.08 15.84 -39.99
N ILE A 30 -60.19 14.58 -39.54
CA ILE A 30 -61.03 13.46 -40.04
C ILE A 30 -60.22 12.16 -40.17
N SER A 31 -60.34 11.31 -39.16
CA SER A 31 -60.77 9.90 -39.31
C SER A 31 -60.91 9.26 -37.93
N ILE A 32 -62.10 9.46 -37.35
CA ILE A 32 -62.66 8.64 -36.27
C ILE A 32 -63.21 7.36 -36.94
N ILE A 33 -63.27 6.27 -36.18
CA ILE A 33 -64.11 5.08 -36.36
C ILE A 33 -63.49 3.97 -37.21
N THR A 34 -62.80 3.02 -36.57
CA THR A 34 -63.29 1.64 -36.31
C THR A 34 -62.12 0.81 -35.80
N PHE A 35 -62.09 0.51 -34.50
CA PHE A 35 -62.22 -0.88 -34.03
C PHE A 35 -62.47 -0.87 -32.52
N LEU A 36 -63.71 -1.23 -32.18
CA LEU A 36 -64.16 -1.63 -30.86
C LEU A 36 -63.41 -2.90 -30.41
N SER A 37 -63.52 -3.15 -29.09
CA SER A 37 -63.49 -4.45 -28.41
C SER A 37 -62.15 -5.15 -28.22
N PHE A 38 -61.55 -4.97 -27.05
CA PHE A 38 -61.51 -6.00 -25.99
C PHE A 38 -60.81 -5.42 -24.75
N THR A 39 -61.59 -5.02 -23.74
CA THR A 39 -61.10 -4.88 -22.36
C THR A 39 -62.30 -4.96 -21.44
N ILE A 40 -62.66 -6.20 -21.13
CA ILE A 40 -63.70 -6.57 -20.17
C ILE A 40 -63.00 -6.74 -18.81
N PHE A 41 -63.55 -6.03 -17.81
CA PHE A 41 -63.65 -6.36 -16.38
C PHE A 41 -62.44 -6.98 -15.65
N PHE A 42 -61.91 -6.30 -14.62
CA PHE A 42 -62.37 -6.47 -13.24
C PHE A 42 -61.77 -5.39 -12.33
N LYS A 43 -62.60 -4.89 -11.41
CA LYS A 43 -62.27 -3.90 -10.38
C LYS A 43 -62.12 -4.64 -9.04
N SER A 44 -61.06 -4.26 -8.32
CA SER A 44 -60.86 -4.31 -6.86
C SER A 44 -61.19 -5.59 -6.08
N ASN A 45 -60.16 -6.19 -5.50
CA ASN A 45 -60.14 -6.50 -4.07
C ASN A 45 -58.71 -6.32 -3.53
N GLU A 46 -58.64 -5.73 -2.34
CA GLU A 46 -57.45 -5.47 -1.56
C GLU A 46 -56.61 -6.73 -1.37
N TYR A 47 -55.33 -6.65 -1.74
CA TYR A 47 -54.27 -7.38 -1.05
C TYR A 47 -53.16 -6.38 -0.80
N GLU A 48 -53.09 -5.98 0.46
CA GLU A 48 -51.97 -5.34 1.11
C GLU A 48 -50.74 -6.25 0.93
N TYR A 49 -49.93 -5.98 -0.10
CA TYR A 49 -48.57 -6.51 -0.12
C TYR A 49 -47.74 -5.60 0.79
N ILE A 50 -47.76 -5.95 2.07
CA ILE A 50 -46.67 -5.63 2.97
C ILE A 50 -45.43 -6.25 2.31
N TYR A 51 -44.65 -5.41 1.62
CA TYR A 51 -43.27 -5.76 1.32
C TYR A 51 -42.55 -5.66 2.67
N GLU A 52 -42.60 -6.74 3.45
CA GLU A 52 -41.58 -6.99 4.45
C GLU A 52 -40.26 -7.03 3.68
N SER A 53 -39.56 -5.90 3.65
CA SER A 53 -38.15 -5.86 3.27
C SER A 53 -37.34 -6.45 4.42
N THR A 54 -37.52 -7.73 4.67
CA THR A 54 -36.56 -8.58 5.37
C THR A 54 -35.81 -9.39 4.32
N GLN A 55 -35.32 -8.72 3.27
CA GLN A 55 -34.03 -9.18 2.74
C GLN A 55 -33.05 -8.89 3.86
N GLU A 56 -32.65 -9.93 4.59
CA GLU A 56 -31.42 -9.89 5.37
C GLU A 56 -30.35 -9.31 4.43
N LEU A 57 -29.97 -8.06 4.68
CA LEU A 57 -28.93 -7.39 3.93
C LEU A 57 -27.69 -8.26 4.09
N THR A 58 -27.29 -8.94 3.01
CA THR A 58 -26.06 -9.73 3.03
C THR A 58 -24.94 -8.80 3.45
N PRO A 59 -24.20 -9.09 4.54
CA PRO A 59 -23.13 -8.23 5.00
C PRO A 59 -22.13 -7.99 3.87
N LYS A 60 -21.78 -6.72 3.62
CA LYS A 60 -20.78 -6.31 2.64
C LYS A 60 -19.38 -6.76 3.07
N CYS A 61 -19.15 -6.93 4.36
CA CYS A 61 -17.94 -7.41 4.99
C CYS A 61 -18.35 -8.39 6.10
N PRO A 62 -18.60 -9.67 5.77
CA PRO A 62 -18.93 -10.67 6.78
C PRO A 62 -17.75 -10.87 7.74
N LYS A 63 -18.05 -11.07 9.02
CA LYS A 63 -17.04 -11.38 10.04
C LYS A 63 -16.43 -12.74 9.73
N SER A 64 -15.12 -12.81 9.50
CA SER A 64 -14.40 -14.06 9.16
C SER A 64 -14.66 -15.16 10.17
N VAL A 65 -14.84 -16.41 9.76
CA VAL A 65 -15.00 -17.52 10.72
C VAL A 65 -13.64 -17.83 11.37
N LYS A 66 -13.58 -17.90 12.70
CA LYS A 66 -12.35 -18.26 13.41
C LYS A 66 -11.90 -19.66 13.05
N ILE A 67 -10.61 -19.83 12.77
CA ILE A 67 -9.96 -21.14 12.69
C ILE A 67 -9.31 -21.38 14.06
N PRO A 68 -9.77 -22.37 14.85
CA PRO A 68 -9.23 -22.63 16.16
C PRO A 68 -7.74 -22.97 16.11
N THR A 69 -6.99 -22.39 17.04
CA THR A 69 -5.59 -22.71 17.27
C THR A 69 -5.43 -24.18 17.67
N LYS A 70 -4.62 -24.94 16.92
CA LYS A 70 -4.35 -26.36 17.23
C LYS A 70 -3.26 -26.54 18.30
N GLU A 71 -2.39 -25.54 18.45
CA GLU A 71 -1.13 -25.64 19.19
C GLU A 71 -1.07 -24.69 20.40
N HIS A 72 -2.19 -24.55 21.11
CA HIS A 72 -2.35 -23.61 22.25
C HIS A 72 -1.16 -23.63 23.21
N ASP A 73 -0.80 -24.80 23.76
CA ASP A 73 0.30 -24.92 24.73
C ASP A 73 1.64 -24.43 24.16
N THR A 74 1.91 -24.66 22.88
CA THR A 74 3.16 -24.20 22.24
C THR A 74 3.15 -22.70 22.01
N ILE A 75 2.00 -22.13 21.63
CA ILE A 75 1.84 -20.69 21.46
C ILE A 75 1.99 -19.97 22.80
N GLN A 76 1.35 -20.48 23.85
CA GLN A 76 1.50 -19.92 25.19
C GLN A 76 2.92 -20.07 25.73
N TYR A 77 3.63 -21.15 25.39
CA TYR A 77 5.06 -21.28 25.66
C TYR A 77 5.87 -20.20 24.94
N ILE A 78 5.69 -20.02 23.63
CA ILE A 78 6.38 -18.99 22.83
C ILE A 78 6.15 -17.58 23.41
N MET A 79 4.90 -17.27 23.77
CA MET A 79 4.52 -15.93 24.20
C MET A 79 4.95 -15.59 25.63
N ASN A 80 4.93 -16.56 26.54
CA ASN A 80 5.03 -16.29 27.98
C ASN A 80 6.23 -16.90 28.68
N ASP A 81 6.93 -17.86 28.08
CA ASP A 81 8.08 -18.51 28.75
C ASP A 81 9.29 -17.56 28.79
N PRO A 82 9.81 -17.21 29.99
CA PRO A 82 10.92 -16.27 30.10
C PRO A 82 12.23 -16.79 29.51
N GLU A 83 12.47 -18.10 29.58
CA GLU A 83 13.69 -18.70 29.02
C GLU A 83 13.65 -18.69 27.50
N PHE A 84 12.49 -19.03 26.91
CA PHE A 84 12.25 -18.92 25.47
C PHE A 84 12.43 -17.48 24.99
N ARG A 85 11.82 -16.50 25.67
CA ARG A 85 11.97 -15.08 25.35
C ARG A 85 13.44 -14.66 25.32
N ILE A 86 14.24 -15.05 26.31
CA ILE A 86 15.68 -14.74 26.35
C ILE A 86 16.42 -15.44 25.21
N LYS A 87 16.09 -16.69 24.91
CA LYS A 87 16.69 -17.45 23.80
C LYS A 87 16.39 -16.79 22.45
N SER A 88 15.12 -16.50 22.16
CA SER A 88 14.68 -15.83 20.93
C SER A 88 15.29 -14.42 20.82
N ALA A 89 15.30 -13.64 21.90
CA ALA A 89 15.96 -12.33 21.94
C ALA A 89 17.45 -12.41 21.59
N ASN A 90 18.16 -13.44 22.06
CA ASN A 90 19.57 -13.65 21.72
C ASN A 90 19.79 -14.03 20.26
N VAL A 91 18.90 -14.83 19.68
CA VAL A 91 18.94 -15.16 18.25
C VAL A 91 18.69 -13.89 17.46
N PHE A 92 17.56 -13.22 17.70
CA PHE A 92 17.17 -12.01 16.98
C PHE A 92 18.21 -10.88 17.10
N SER A 93 18.71 -10.59 18.31
CA SER A 93 19.80 -9.63 18.55
C SER A 93 21.02 -9.89 17.67
N LYS A 94 21.48 -11.15 17.57
CA LYS A 94 22.65 -11.51 16.75
C LYS A 94 22.39 -11.31 15.26
N GLY A 95 21.16 -11.54 14.79
CA GLY A 95 20.79 -11.27 13.40
C GLY A 95 20.82 -9.78 13.07
N VAL A 96 20.37 -8.92 13.99
CA VAL A 96 20.46 -7.46 13.87
C VAL A 96 21.91 -6.97 13.80
N GLN A 97 22.83 -7.63 14.53
CA GLN A 97 24.26 -7.27 14.52
C GLN A 97 24.98 -7.51 13.17
N VAL A 98 24.37 -8.26 12.24
CA VAL A 98 24.97 -8.52 10.93
C VAL A 98 24.65 -7.38 9.97
N ASP A 99 25.66 -6.62 9.52
CA ASP A 99 25.47 -5.57 8.52
C ASP A 99 25.05 -6.15 7.15
N THR A 100 23.82 -5.82 6.75
CA THR A 100 23.21 -6.12 5.45
C THR A 100 22.70 -4.84 4.74
N VAL A 101 23.25 -3.67 5.08
CA VAL A 101 22.81 -2.38 4.51
C VAL A 101 22.93 -2.33 2.99
N VAL A 102 21.96 -1.76 2.29
CA VAL A 102 22.05 -1.52 0.85
C VAL A 102 21.96 -0.04 0.48
N TYR A 103 22.52 0.31 -0.67
CA TYR A 103 22.47 1.64 -1.27
C TYR A 103 22.07 1.51 -2.75
N ASP A 104 21.48 2.56 -3.32
CA ASP A 104 20.95 2.58 -4.70
C ASP A 104 21.97 2.20 -5.79
N THR A 105 23.27 2.39 -5.53
CA THR A 105 24.35 2.19 -6.51
C THR A 105 25.14 0.90 -6.31
N MET A 106 24.73 0.02 -5.38
CA MET A 106 25.43 -1.22 -5.10
C MET A 106 25.33 -2.24 -6.24
N THR A 107 26.37 -3.04 -6.33
CA THR A 107 26.54 -4.12 -7.31
C THR A 107 26.73 -5.47 -6.63
N MET A 108 26.75 -6.55 -7.41
CA MET A 108 26.95 -7.92 -6.89
C MET A 108 28.21 -8.10 -6.04
N GLU A 109 29.28 -7.35 -6.29
CA GLU A 109 30.51 -7.43 -5.49
C GLU A 109 30.31 -6.86 -4.08
N ASP A 110 29.43 -5.86 -3.92
CA ASP A 110 29.12 -5.24 -2.64
C ASP A 110 28.27 -6.17 -1.76
N TYR A 111 27.47 -7.04 -2.38
CA TYR A 111 26.62 -8.02 -1.68
C TYR A 111 27.38 -9.18 -1.04
N LYS A 112 28.70 -9.27 -1.20
CA LYS A 112 29.51 -10.30 -0.52
C LYS A 112 29.33 -10.34 1.00
N LYS A 113 28.94 -9.21 1.61
CA LYS A 113 28.66 -9.12 3.05
C LYS A 113 27.48 -9.98 3.51
N PHE A 114 26.51 -10.26 2.63
CA PHE A 114 25.37 -11.15 2.92
C PHE A 114 25.80 -12.57 3.25
N SER A 115 27.00 -13.00 2.81
CA SER A 115 27.56 -14.30 3.20
C SER A 115 27.64 -14.47 4.73
N LYS A 116 27.94 -13.39 5.48
CA LYS A 116 27.96 -13.42 6.95
C LYS A 116 26.56 -13.63 7.53
N PHE A 117 25.55 -13.06 6.88
CA PHE A 117 24.16 -13.26 7.31
C PHE A 117 23.71 -14.69 7.02
N HIS A 118 24.08 -15.25 5.87
CA HIS A 118 23.82 -16.65 5.55
C HIS A 118 24.51 -17.61 6.53
N GLU A 119 25.76 -17.35 6.91
CA GLU A 119 26.47 -18.11 7.95
C GLU A 119 25.76 -18.02 9.31
N TYR A 120 25.27 -16.83 9.66
CA TYR A 120 24.46 -16.63 10.87
C TYR A 120 23.16 -17.46 10.82
N LEU A 121 22.43 -17.43 9.71
CA LEU A 121 21.19 -18.19 9.54
C LEU A 121 21.45 -19.70 9.62
N GLU A 122 22.47 -20.20 8.91
CA GLU A 122 22.83 -21.62 8.93
C GLU A 122 23.24 -22.10 10.33
N THR A 123 23.93 -21.25 11.09
CA THR A 123 24.38 -21.57 12.45
C THR A 123 23.22 -21.61 13.46
N ASN A 124 22.25 -20.70 13.34
CA ASN A 124 21.16 -20.56 14.31
C ASN A 124 19.90 -21.35 13.95
N PHE A 125 19.75 -21.79 12.70
CA PHE A 125 18.63 -22.59 12.21
C PHE A 125 19.09 -23.89 11.53
N PRO A 126 19.88 -24.74 12.21
CA PRO A 126 20.48 -25.92 11.60
C PRO A 126 19.46 -26.96 11.16
N LEU A 127 18.30 -27.08 11.83
CA LEU A 127 17.27 -28.05 11.42
C LEU A 127 16.57 -27.59 10.15
N VAL A 128 16.28 -26.30 10.01
CA VAL A 128 15.80 -25.71 8.76
C VAL A 128 16.77 -26.01 7.61
N TYR A 129 18.05 -25.70 7.78
CA TYR A 129 19.05 -25.90 6.73
C TYR A 129 19.27 -27.37 6.36
N LYS A 130 19.08 -28.28 7.32
CA LYS A 130 19.16 -29.72 7.09
C LYS A 130 17.91 -30.27 6.37
N THR A 131 16.75 -29.66 6.58
CA THR A 131 15.45 -30.20 6.14
C THR A 131 14.99 -29.59 4.81
N ALA A 132 15.21 -28.30 4.61
CA ALA A 132 14.80 -27.59 3.40
C ALA A 132 15.66 -27.99 2.19
N LYS A 133 15.05 -27.96 1.01
CA LYS A 133 15.78 -27.83 -0.25
C LYS A 133 16.05 -26.35 -0.48
N ILE A 134 17.31 -25.95 -0.37
CA ILE A 134 17.72 -24.53 -0.44
C ILE A 134 18.18 -24.20 -1.86
N HIS A 135 17.58 -23.17 -2.45
CA HIS A 135 18.01 -22.61 -3.73
C HIS A 135 18.65 -21.24 -3.49
N LYS A 136 19.90 -21.07 -3.94
CA LYS A 136 20.57 -19.76 -3.97
C LYS A 136 20.33 -19.11 -5.32
N ILE A 137 19.53 -18.06 -5.35
CA ILE A 137 19.09 -17.36 -6.56
C ILE A 137 19.87 -16.05 -6.69
N ASN A 138 20.42 -15.79 -7.87
CA ASN A 138 21.30 -14.65 -8.13
C ASN A 138 22.38 -14.46 -7.03
N THR A 139 23.00 -15.56 -6.59
CA THR A 139 24.01 -15.64 -5.52
C THR A 139 23.48 -15.47 -4.09
N TYR A 140 22.73 -14.39 -3.79
CA TYR A 140 22.36 -14.02 -2.42
C TYR A 140 20.87 -14.14 -2.08
N GLY A 141 19.99 -14.35 -3.07
CA GLY A 141 18.59 -14.66 -2.83
C GLY A 141 18.46 -16.06 -2.24
N LEU A 142 17.70 -16.21 -1.17
CA LEU A 142 17.47 -17.49 -0.53
C LEU A 142 16.04 -17.95 -0.76
N LEU A 143 15.86 -19.14 -1.31
CA LEU A 143 14.57 -19.80 -1.39
C LEU A 143 14.66 -21.15 -0.66
N PHE A 144 13.98 -21.27 0.47
CA PHE A 144 13.86 -22.52 1.22
C PHE A 144 12.58 -23.23 0.80
N GLU A 145 12.70 -24.43 0.24
CA GLU A 145 11.57 -25.27 -0.15
C GLU A 145 11.42 -26.45 0.82
N PHE A 146 10.26 -26.56 1.47
CA PHE A 146 9.86 -27.69 2.32
C PHE A 146 8.79 -28.50 1.58
N PRO A 147 9.16 -29.59 0.90
CA PRO A 147 8.23 -30.33 0.05
C PRO A 147 7.05 -30.91 0.84
N GLY A 148 5.83 -30.66 0.35
CA GLY A 148 4.61 -31.27 0.87
C GLY A 148 4.43 -32.71 0.40
N THR A 149 3.51 -33.43 1.04
CA THR A 149 3.17 -34.81 0.68
C THR A 149 2.29 -34.92 -0.57
N ASN A 150 1.59 -33.86 -0.95
CA ASN A 150 0.73 -33.78 -2.13
C ASN A 150 1.29 -32.79 -3.18
N PRO A 151 1.93 -33.28 -4.25
CA PRO A 151 2.54 -32.41 -5.27
C PRO A 151 1.53 -31.68 -6.16
N ASP A 152 0.24 -32.05 -6.13
CA ASP A 152 -0.80 -31.39 -6.93
C ASP A 152 -1.29 -30.09 -6.26
N LEU A 153 -0.93 -29.85 -5.00
CA LEU A 153 -1.29 -28.65 -4.26
C LEU A 153 -0.26 -27.53 -4.51
N LYS A 154 -0.73 -26.39 -5.06
CA LYS A 154 0.05 -25.15 -5.19
C LYS A 154 0.74 -24.77 -3.87
N PRO A 155 2.02 -24.43 -3.80
CA PRO A 155 2.71 -24.09 -2.55
C PRO A 155 2.21 -22.79 -1.88
N ILE A 156 2.50 -22.65 -0.59
CA ILE A 156 2.48 -21.36 0.12
C ILE A 156 3.86 -20.71 0.02
N LEU A 157 3.91 -19.40 -0.26
CA LEU A 157 5.13 -18.61 -0.25
C LEU A 157 5.07 -17.55 0.87
N LEU A 158 6.02 -17.59 1.80
CA LEU A 158 6.20 -16.56 2.82
C LEU A 158 7.47 -15.77 2.50
N ASN A 159 7.32 -14.48 2.24
CA ASN A 159 8.42 -13.59 1.89
C ASN A 159 8.89 -12.78 3.10
N ALA A 160 10.17 -12.41 3.03
CA ALA A 160 10.82 -11.36 3.81
C ALA A 160 12.05 -10.90 3.00
N HIS A 161 12.79 -9.93 3.51
CA HIS A 161 14.05 -9.49 2.91
C HIS A 161 15.19 -9.48 3.93
N GLN A 162 16.42 -9.52 3.43
CA GLN A 162 17.63 -9.63 4.24
C GLN A 162 18.30 -8.26 4.46
N ASP A 163 18.09 -7.35 3.52
CA ASP A 163 18.74 -6.06 3.47
C ASP A 163 18.13 -5.05 4.44
N THR A 164 18.78 -3.89 4.57
CA THR A 164 18.30 -2.79 5.40
C THR A 164 18.71 -1.47 4.77
N VAL A 165 17.97 -0.39 5.02
CA VAL A 165 18.43 0.96 4.62
C VAL A 165 19.69 1.43 5.37
N PRO A 166 20.41 2.45 4.83
CA PRO A 166 21.50 3.10 5.53
C PRO A 166 21.13 3.66 6.91
N ILE A 167 22.12 3.73 7.80
CA ILE A 167 21.93 4.21 9.19
C ILE A 167 21.93 5.75 9.32
N GLY A 168 22.27 6.49 8.27
CA GLY A 168 22.43 7.94 8.34
C GLY A 168 23.66 8.36 9.16
N ASP A 169 23.53 9.45 9.93
CA ASP A 169 24.58 9.90 10.87
C ASP A 169 24.54 9.02 12.13
N PRO A 170 25.63 8.29 12.46
CA PRO A 170 25.69 7.50 13.69
C PRO A 170 25.44 8.30 14.98
N ASN A 171 25.63 9.63 14.97
CA ASN A 171 25.37 10.48 16.14
C ASN A 171 23.88 10.69 16.42
N ASP A 172 23.00 10.40 15.46
CA ASP A 172 21.55 10.47 15.65
C ASP A 172 21.02 9.27 16.44
N TRP A 173 21.83 8.23 16.64
CA TRP A 173 21.46 7.00 17.34
C TRP A 173 21.86 7.04 18.82
N THR A 174 20.93 6.68 19.70
CA THR A 174 21.18 6.53 21.14
C THR A 174 21.75 5.15 21.50
N LYS A 175 21.55 4.16 20.63
CA LYS A 175 22.10 2.80 20.70
C LYS A 175 22.92 2.51 19.45
N ASP A 176 23.93 1.64 19.55
CA ASP A 176 24.67 1.21 18.36
C ASP A 176 23.71 0.59 17.33
N PRO A 177 23.59 1.14 16.09
CA PRO A 177 22.67 0.64 15.08
C PRO A 177 22.96 -0.81 14.66
N PHE A 178 24.19 -1.31 14.85
CA PHE A 178 24.54 -2.72 14.61
C PHE A 178 24.83 -3.46 15.91
N GLY A 179 24.43 -2.92 17.06
CA GLY A 179 24.67 -3.56 18.35
C GLY A 179 23.62 -4.63 18.70
N GLY A 180 22.44 -4.60 18.09
CA GLY A 180 21.32 -5.49 18.43
C GLY A 180 20.99 -5.44 19.92
N ASN A 181 20.96 -4.25 20.50
CA ASN A 181 20.92 -4.06 21.95
C ASN A 181 19.57 -4.54 22.50
N TYR A 182 19.58 -5.54 23.39
CA TYR A 182 18.38 -5.95 24.13
C TYR A 182 18.30 -5.24 25.48
N ASP A 183 17.25 -4.46 25.72
CA ASP A 183 17.05 -3.74 26.99
C ASP A 183 16.14 -4.47 28.00
N GLY A 184 15.68 -5.68 27.66
CA GLY A 184 14.71 -6.46 28.42
C GLY A 184 13.29 -6.43 27.84
N GLU A 185 13.00 -5.44 26.99
CA GLU A 185 11.70 -5.27 26.34
C GLU A 185 11.84 -5.24 24.81
N ASN A 186 12.81 -4.47 24.32
CA ASN A 186 13.03 -4.16 22.91
C ASN A 186 14.42 -4.59 22.44
N ILE A 187 14.50 -4.98 21.17
CA ILE A 187 15.75 -5.13 20.43
C ILE A 187 15.95 -3.87 19.59
N TRP A 188 17.03 -3.14 19.87
CA TRP A 188 17.39 -1.91 19.17
C TRP A 188 18.49 -2.17 18.13
N GLY A 189 18.28 -1.66 16.92
CA GLY A 189 19.24 -1.70 15.83
C GLY A 189 18.57 -1.70 14.46
N ARG A 190 19.35 -1.36 13.43
CA ARG A 190 18.88 -1.29 12.04
C ARG A 190 18.44 -2.68 11.56
N GLY A 191 17.22 -2.73 11.02
CA GLY A 191 16.55 -3.93 10.56
C GLY A 191 15.92 -4.77 11.65
N SER A 192 15.85 -4.27 12.88
CA SER A 192 15.05 -4.91 13.92
C SER A 192 13.58 -4.94 13.49
N SER A 193 13.03 -3.82 13.02
CA SER A 193 11.64 -3.72 12.56
C SER A 193 11.46 -4.02 11.08
N ASP A 194 12.43 -3.64 10.23
CA ASP A 194 12.34 -3.74 8.77
C ASP A 194 13.56 -4.44 8.14
N CYS A 195 13.50 -5.74 7.86
CA CYS A 195 12.44 -6.67 8.25
C CYS A 195 13.00 -7.96 8.87
N LYS A 196 14.19 -7.89 9.50
CA LYS A 196 14.83 -9.10 10.06
C LYS A 196 13.99 -9.73 11.16
N ASN A 197 13.14 -8.99 11.87
CA ASN A 197 12.12 -9.57 12.76
C ASN A 197 11.26 -10.63 12.06
N LEU A 198 10.74 -10.34 10.88
CA LEU A 198 9.88 -11.23 10.11
C LEU A 198 10.68 -12.42 9.61
N LEU A 199 11.84 -12.18 8.98
CA LEU A 199 12.71 -13.23 8.46
C LEU A 199 13.15 -14.20 9.58
N ILE A 200 13.66 -13.66 10.69
CA ILE A 200 14.13 -14.46 11.83
C ILE A 200 12.96 -15.16 12.51
N GLY A 201 11.80 -14.50 12.61
CA GLY A 201 10.59 -15.10 13.17
C GLY A 201 10.08 -16.29 12.36
N LEU A 202 10.09 -16.19 11.03
CA LEU A 202 9.77 -17.31 10.12
C LEU A 202 10.74 -18.48 10.29
N MET A 203 12.04 -18.19 10.37
CA MET A 203 13.08 -19.20 10.56
C MET A 203 12.97 -19.88 11.93
N GLU A 204 12.72 -19.12 13.00
CA GLU A 204 12.53 -19.65 14.36
C GLU A 204 11.26 -20.50 14.47
N ALA A 205 10.15 -20.05 13.87
CA ALA A 205 8.91 -20.83 13.80
C ALA A 205 9.14 -22.19 13.12
N MET A 206 9.78 -22.20 11.95
CA MET A 206 10.04 -23.45 11.22
C MET A 206 11.05 -24.35 11.95
N GLU A 207 12.11 -23.80 12.56
CA GLU A 207 13.05 -24.56 13.37
C GLU A 207 12.33 -25.27 14.54
N MET A 208 11.38 -24.59 15.19
CA MET A 208 10.53 -25.17 16.23
C MET A 208 9.60 -26.25 15.68
N ILE A 209 8.94 -26.03 14.55
CA ILE A 209 8.06 -27.01 13.90
C ILE A 209 8.84 -28.30 13.60
N ILE A 210 10.04 -28.17 13.04
CA ILE A 210 10.89 -29.33 12.70
C ILE A 210 11.33 -30.04 13.98
N ASN A 211 11.81 -29.31 14.99
CA ASN A 211 12.22 -29.88 16.27
C ASN A 211 11.06 -30.63 16.97
N ASN A 212 9.83 -30.15 16.82
CA ASN A 212 8.63 -30.76 17.37
C ASN A 212 8.06 -31.89 16.48
N ASN A 213 8.72 -32.26 15.39
CA ASN A 213 8.30 -33.27 14.41
C ASN A 213 6.94 -32.98 13.75
N LYS A 214 6.64 -31.70 13.51
CA LYS A 214 5.38 -31.22 12.89
C LYS A 214 5.54 -30.69 11.46
N PHE A 215 6.64 -31.05 10.80
CA PHE A 215 7.02 -30.54 9.47
C PHE A 215 6.53 -31.40 8.28
N ILE A 216 5.62 -32.35 8.52
CA ILE A 216 4.99 -33.14 7.44
C ILE A 216 3.76 -32.36 6.98
N PHE A 217 3.95 -31.52 5.97
CA PHE A 217 2.89 -30.70 5.38
C PHE A 217 2.18 -31.46 4.25
N GLU A 218 0.89 -31.17 4.03
CA GLU A 218 0.17 -31.66 2.86
C GLU A 218 0.66 -30.92 1.59
N ARG A 219 0.77 -29.61 1.69
CA ARG A 219 1.20 -28.68 0.65
C ARG A 219 2.64 -28.23 0.87
N THR A 220 3.37 -27.97 -0.21
CA THR A 220 4.73 -27.42 -0.13
C THR A 220 4.71 -26.02 0.50
N VAL A 221 5.65 -25.77 1.41
CA VAL A 221 5.90 -24.46 2.02
C VAL A 221 7.21 -23.90 1.49
N MET A 222 7.22 -22.63 1.10
CA MET A 222 8.41 -21.95 0.60
C MET A 222 8.64 -20.65 1.36
N PHE A 223 9.91 -20.39 1.73
CA PHE A 223 10.34 -19.08 2.23
C PHE A 223 11.22 -18.40 1.19
N GLY A 224 10.84 -17.21 0.75
CA GLY A 224 11.58 -16.42 -0.23
C GLY A 224 12.20 -15.17 0.40
N PHE A 225 13.54 -15.11 0.47
CA PHE A 225 14.25 -13.99 1.07
C PHE A 225 15.08 -13.22 0.04
N GLY A 226 14.59 -12.04 -0.34
CA GLY A 226 15.30 -11.06 -1.16
C GLY A 226 16.50 -10.44 -0.40
N PHE A 227 17.35 -9.69 -1.09
CA PHE A 227 18.54 -9.05 -0.51
C PHE A 227 18.75 -7.61 -1.00
N ASP A 228 17.74 -7.03 -1.63
CA ASP A 228 17.76 -5.66 -2.13
C ASP A 228 16.36 -5.01 -2.20
N GLU A 229 15.42 -5.42 -1.32
CA GLU A 229 14.06 -4.87 -1.23
C GLU A 229 14.11 -3.33 -1.10
N GLU A 230 15.02 -2.84 -0.27
CA GLU A 230 15.16 -1.42 0.09
C GLU A 230 15.65 -0.56 -1.10
N LYS A 231 16.00 -1.19 -2.22
CA LYS A 231 16.23 -0.55 -3.53
C LYS A 231 15.34 -1.13 -4.65
N SER A 232 14.15 -1.59 -4.30
CA SER A 232 13.08 -2.16 -5.15
C SER A 232 13.23 -3.63 -5.60
N GLY A 233 14.14 -4.42 -5.02
CA GLY A 233 14.15 -5.88 -5.16
C GLY A 233 14.55 -6.41 -6.55
N PHE A 234 15.35 -5.66 -7.32
CA PHE A 234 15.68 -6.00 -8.71
C PHE A 234 16.69 -7.14 -8.84
N ASP A 235 17.57 -7.32 -7.86
CA ASP A 235 18.60 -8.35 -7.86
C ASP A 235 18.16 -9.61 -7.10
N GLY A 236 17.34 -9.46 -6.07
CA GLY A 236 16.80 -10.53 -5.24
C GLY A 236 15.42 -10.98 -5.69
N ALA A 237 14.37 -10.28 -5.27
CA ALA A 237 12.98 -10.68 -5.46
C ALA A 237 12.59 -10.88 -6.93
N LYS A 238 13.05 -10.02 -7.84
CA LYS A 238 12.87 -10.22 -9.29
C LYS A 238 13.38 -11.57 -9.77
N HIS A 239 14.60 -11.92 -9.38
CA HIS A 239 15.20 -13.18 -9.80
C HIS A 239 14.55 -14.39 -9.11
N ILE A 240 14.08 -14.26 -7.86
CA ILE A 240 13.30 -15.29 -7.18
C ILE A 240 11.95 -15.49 -7.89
N GLY A 241 11.24 -14.41 -8.22
CA GLY A 241 9.98 -14.45 -8.96
C GLY A 241 10.13 -15.11 -10.34
N GLU A 242 11.13 -14.69 -11.12
CA GLU A 242 11.47 -15.28 -12.43
C GLU A 242 11.80 -16.78 -12.30
N TYR A 243 12.60 -17.16 -11.30
CA TYR A 243 12.92 -18.56 -11.04
C TYR A 243 11.68 -19.39 -10.67
N LEU A 244 10.83 -18.89 -9.78
CA LEU A 244 9.60 -19.58 -9.39
C LEU A 244 8.63 -19.74 -10.56
N GLU A 245 8.52 -18.73 -11.42
CA GLU A 245 7.69 -18.81 -12.63
C GLU A 245 8.25 -19.84 -13.61
N GLU A 246 9.58 -19.92 -13.78
CA GLU A 246 10.21 -20.97 -14.60
C GLU A 246 10.03 -22.36 -13.98
N TYR A 247 10.16 -22.47 -12.65
CA TYR A 247 10.14 -23.75 -11.93
C TYR A 247 8.73 -24.33 -11.76
N LEU A 248 7.71 -23.48 -11.53
CA LEU A 248 6.33 -23.89 -11.22
C LEU A 248 5.29 -23.44 -12.25
N GLY A 249 5.63 -22.48 -13.11
CA GLY A 249 4.70 -21.81 -14.03
C GLY A 249 3.99 -20.59 -13.41
N PRO A 250 3.27 -19.80 -14.21
CA PRO A 250 2.46 -18.68 -13.73
C PRO A 250 1.22 -19.18 -12.96
N ASN A 251 0.69 -18.35 -12.06
CA ASN A 251 -0.46 -18.68 -11.20
C ASN A 251 -0.27 -20.02 -10.44
N SER A 252 0.94 -20.32 -9.98
CA SER A 252 1.30 -21.58 -9.35
C SER A 252 1.38 -21.51 -7.82
N ILE A 253 1.33 -20.31 -7.22
CA ILE A 253 1.37 -20.12 -5.77
C ILE A 253 -0.07 -20.04 -5.21
N TYR A 254 -0.35 -20.76 -4.13
CA TYR A 254 -1.67 -20.79 -3.49
C TYR A 254 -1.97 -19.46 -2.79
N LEU A 255 -1.04 -19.01 -1.96
CA LEU A 255 -1.01 -17.69 -1.34
C LEU A 255 0.43 -17.24 -1.11
N LEU A 256 0.63 -15.94 -1.22
CA LEU A 256 1.87 -15.25 -0.86
C LEU A 256 1.58 -14.32 0.33
N MET A 257 2.36 -14.44 1.40
CA MET A 257 2.35 -13.45 2.48
C MET A 257 3.70 -12.75 2.54
N ASP A 258 3.67 -11.43 2.57
CA ASP A 258 4.85 -10.56 2.61
C ASP A 258 4.74 -9.59 3.80
N GLU A 259 5.83 -8.86 4.05
CA GLU A 259 5.83 -7.80 5.05
C GLU A 259 4.70 -6.78 4.82
N GLY A 260 4.28 -6.14 5.90
CA GLY A 260 3.30 -5.08 5.84
C GLY A 260 3.01 -4.53 7.22
N ILE A 261 1.85 -3.88 7.35
CA ILE A 261 1.47 -3.29 8.62
C ILE A 261 1.07 -4.36 9.66
N PRO A 262 1.14 -4.01 10.96
CA PRO A 262 0.77 -4.93 12.04
C PRO A 262 -0.65 -5.50 11.93
N MET A 263 -0.82 -6.77 12.26
CA MET A 263 -2.11 -7.48 12.24
C MET A 263 -3.07 -7.10 13.38
N CYS A 264 -2.67 -6.27 14.33
CA CYS A 264 -3.55 -5.78 15.40
C CYS A 264 -3.28 -4.31 15.73
N LEU A 265 -4.05 -3.42 15.12
CA LEU A 265 -3.95 -1.96 15.29
C LEU A 265 -5.12 -1.41 16.11
N ASP A 266 -4.85 -0.59 17.12
CA ASP A 266 -5.89 0.16 17.84
C ASP A 266 -6.16 1.50 17.13
N VAL A 267 -7.17 1.51 16.25
CA VAL A 267 -7.50 2.66 15.39
C VAL A 267 -9.01 2.76 15.20
N MET A 268 -9.53 3.93 14.83
CA MET A 268 -10.96 4.10 14.48
C MET A 268 -11.95 3.62 15.57
N GLY A 269 -11.51 3.55 16.84
CA GLY A 269 -12.33 3.12 17.98
C GLY A 269 -12.34 1.61 18.26
N ASP A 270 -11.67 0.79 17.44
CA ASP A 270 -11.65 -0.67 17.54
C ASP A 270 -10.25 -1.24 17.26
N TYR A 271 -10.08 -2.56 17.40
CA TYR A 271 -8.88 -3.25 16.94
C TYR A 271 -9.05 -3.71 15.49
N TYR A 272 -8.04 -3.48 14.65
CA TYR A 272 -8.09 -3.82 13.24
C TYR A 272 -6.94 -4.73 12.83
N GLY A 273 -7.29 -5.84 12.18
CA GLY A 273 -6.38 -6.64 11.37
C GLY A 273 -6.41 -6.15 9.94
N MET A 274 -5.60 -5.14 9.63
CA MET A 274 -5.57 -4.54 8.31
C MET A 274 -4.60 -5.29 7.40
N ILE A 275 -5.14 -6.01 6.42
CA ILE A 275 -4.36 -6.80 5.46
C ILE A 275 -4.22 -5.98 4.18
N MET A 276 -2.99 -5.62 3.78
CA MET A 276 -2.84 -4.86 2.53
C MET A 276 -3.06 -5.82 1.36
N THR A 277 -4.18 -5.61 0.67
CA THR A 277 -4.60 -6.37 -0.51
C THR A 277 -4.28 -5.63 -1.81
N GLY A 278 -3.74 -4.41 -1.71
CA GLY A 278 -3.30 -3.64 -2.85
C GLY A 278 -2.29 -2.58 -2.45
N GLU A 279 -1.60 -2.06 -3.46
CA GLU A 279 -0.58 -1.03 -3.32
C GLU A 279 -0.82 0.06 -4.36
N LYS A 280 -0.40 1.29 -4.04
CA LYS A 280 -0.40 2.39 -5.01
C LYS A 280 0.57 2.10 -6.16
N GLY A 281 0.36 2.75 -7.30
CA GLY A 281 1.35 2.76 -8.37
C GLY A 281 2.52 3.68 -8.02
N TYR A 282 3.53 3.70 -8.88
CA TYR A 282 4.76 4.45 -8.63
C TYR A 282 5.42 4.89 -9.92
N THR A 283 5.97 6.11 -9.93
CA THR A 283 6.91 6.56 -10.96
C THR A 283 7.71 7.76 -10.46
N ASP A 284 8.99 7.80 -10.83
CA ASP A 284 9.82 9.00 -10.70
C ASP A 284 9.91 9.69 -12.06
N LEU A 285 9.30 10.86 -12.17
CA LEU A 285 9.38 11.69 -13.36
C LEU A 285 10.73 12.42 -13.38
N THR A 286 11.45 12.36 -14.50
CA THR A 286 12.63 13.18 -14.73
C THR A 286 12.31 14.33 -15.66
N VAL A 287 12.72 15.54 -15.28
CA VAL A 287 12.55 16.74 -16.11
C VAL A 287 13.92 17.35 -16.32
N ASN A 288 14.28 17.56 -17.58
CA ASN A 288 15.58 18.04 -17.97
C ASN A 288 15.44 19.24 -18.91
N ILE A 289 16.07 20.36 -18.59
CA ILE A 289 16.14 21.53 -19.47
C ILE A 289 17.58 21.73 -19.90
N GLN A 290 17.81 21.63 -21.21
CA GLN A 290 19.10 21.82 -21.85
C GLN A 290 19.11 23.15 -22.59
N THR A 291 20.15 23.94 -22.37
CA THR A 291 20.37 25.22 -23.05
C THR A 291 21.85 25.35 -23.46
N PRO A 292 22.20 26.25 -24.38
CA PRO A 292 23.59 26.49 -24.77
C PRO A 292 24.51 26.92 -23.61
N GLY A 293 23.96 27.44 -22.51
CA GLY A 293 24.72 28.09 -21.44
C GLY A 293 25.28 29.46 -21.86
N GLY A 294 26.36 29.89 -21.23
CA GLY A 294 27.02 31.17 -21.56
C GLY A 294 27.63 31.89 -20.36
N HIS A 295 28.15 33.10 -20.61
CA HIS A 295 28.76 33.92 -19.57
C HIS A 295 27.71 34.76 -18.83
N SER A 296 27.71 34.73 -17.49
CA SER A 296 26.66 35.39 -16.69
C SER A 296 26.61 36.91 -16.83
N SER A 297 27.66 37.56 -17.35
CA SER A 297 27.66 39.02 -17.60
C SER A 297 26.84 39.44 -18.82
N ASN A 298 26.42 38.50 -19.66
CA ASN A 298 25.62 38.78 -20.84
C ASN A 298 24.56 37.67 -21.01
N PRO A 299 23.63 37.54 -20.04
CA PRO A 299 22.66 36.47 -20.03
C PRO A 299 21.57 36.70 -21.09
N LYS A 300 20.90 35.62 -21.46
CA LYS A 300 19.57 35.71 -22.10
C LYS A 300 18.53 36.16 -21.07
N ASP A 301 17.36 36.61 -21.54
CA ASP A 301 16.27 37.07 -20.67
C ASP A 301 15.83 36.03 -19.62
N HIS A 302 16.01 34.74 -19.92
CA HIS A 302 15.71 33.63 -19.02
C HIS A 302 16.85 32.61 -18.97
N THR A 303 17.12 32.08 -17.78
CA THR A 303 18.10 31.01 -17.54
C THR A 303 17.41 29.66 -17.44
N SER A 304 18.13 28.58 -17.69
CA SER A 304 17.64 27.20 -17.54
C SER A 304 17.08 26.91 -16.15
N ILE A 305 17.71 27.44 -15.09
CA ILE A 305 17.20 27.34 -13.71
C ILE A 305 15.86 28.07 -13.60
N GLY A 306 15.74 29.29 -14.11
CA GLY A 306 14.48 30.05 -14.07
C GLY A 306 13.35 29.37 -14.84
N MET A 307 13.66 28.74 -15.98
CA MET A 307 12.70 27.93 -16.75
C MET A 307 12.25 26.69 -15.97
N MET A 308 13.18 25.97 -15.33
CA MET A 308 12.88 24.81 -14.49
C MET A 308 12.03 25.21 -13.29
N SER A 309 12.40 26.28 -12.58
CA SER A 309 11.62 26.80 -11.46
C SER A 309 10.19 27.14 -11.88
N PHE A 310 9.98 27.73 -13.05
CA PHE A 310 8.63 27.99 -13.55
C PHE A 310 7.83 26.70 -13.78
N PHE A 311 8.43 25.68 -14.42
CA PHE A 311 7.77 24.39 -14.60
C PHE A 311 7.40 23.77 -13.25
N LEU A 312 8.36 23.66 -12.33
CA LEU A 312 8.18 23.01 -11.02
C LEU A 312 7.11 23.71 -10.19
N THR A 313 7.15 25.05 -10.09
CA THR A 313 6.12 25.82 -9.37
C THR A 313 4.72 25.59 -9.95
N MET A 314 4.59 25.55 -11.28
CA MET A 314 3.29 25.34 -11.92
C MET A 314 2.80 23.90 -11.77
N TYR A 315 3.71 22.92 -11.82
CA TYR A 315 3.42 21.50 -11.66
C TYR A 315 2.95 21.17 -10.24
N GLU A 316 3.68 21.66 -9.24
CA GLU A 316 3.38 21.46 -7.82
C GLU A 316 2.07 22.14 -7.39
N LYS A 317 1.78 23.32 -7.95
CA LYS A 317 0.58 24.09 -7.62
C LYS A 317 -0.72 23.36 -7.95
N GLU A 318 -0.78 22.60 -9.05
CA GLU A 318 -1.93 21.76 -9.36
C GLU A 318 -1.78 20.44 -8.62
N GLN A 319 -2.67 20.16 -7.66
CA GLN A 319 -2.70 18.89 -6.94
C GLN A 319 -3.59 17.88 -7.67
N TYR A 320 -3.30 16.58 -7.53
CA TYR A 320 -4.19 15.53 -8.01
C TYR A 320 -5.48 15.52 -7.18
N SER A 321 -6.62 15.21 -7.80
CA SER A 321 -7.89 15.12 -7.07
C SER A 321 -7.98 13.78 -6.32
N PRO A 322 -8.45 13.77 -5.07
CA PRO A 322 -8.68 12.54 -4.34
C PRO A 322 -9.81 11.71 -4.98
N LYS A 323 -9.64 10.38 -5.00
CA LYS A 323 -10.55 9.42 -5.63
C LYS A 323 -10.60 8.11 -4.84
N ILE A 324 -11.78 7.51 -4.80
CA ILE A 324 -12.01 6.18 -4.23
C ILE A 324 -12.87 5.39 -5.23
N PRO A 325 -12.27 4.82 -6.29
CA PRO A 325 -13.00 3.90 -7.15
C PRO A 325 -13.45 2.66 -6.36
N ASP A 326 -14.46 1.93 -6.85
CA ASP A 326 -15.03 0.78 -6.12
C ASP A 326 -14.01 -0.34 -5.86
N ILE A 327 -12.94 -0.39 -6.66
CA ILE A 327 -11.84 -1.34 -6.53
C ILE A 327 -10.82 -0.94 -5.44
N ASN A 328 -10.83 0.31 -4.93
CA ASN A 328 -9.85 0.75 -3.96
C ASN A 328 -10.03 -0.02 -2.63
N PRO A 329 -9.00 -0.74 -2.13
CA PRO A 329 -9.08 -1.49 -0.88
C PRO A 329 -9.52 -0.66 0.33
N LEU A 330 -9.18 0.63 0.38
CA LEU A 330 -9.57 1.50 1.48
C LEU A 330 -11.10 1.68 1.58
N LEU A 331 -11.82 1.61 0.46
CA LEU A 331 -13.29 1.64 0.50
C LEU A 331 -13.82 0.45 1.30
N ARG A 332 -13.23 -0.73 1.10
CA ARG A 332 -13.58 -1.95 1.83
C ARG A 332 -13.28 -1.81 3.31
N THR A 333 -12.18 -1.12 3.68
CA THR A 333 -11.88 -0.75 5.08
C THR A 333 -13.01 -0.01 5.75
N PHE A 334 -13.54 1.03 5.10
CA PHE A 334 -14.66 1.79 5.65
C PHE A 334 -15.96 1.00 5.65
N GLU A 335 -16.21 0.13 4.66
CA GLU A 335 -17.37 -0.77 4.66
C GLU A 335 -17.32 -1.75 5.84
N CYS A 336 -16.18 -2.40 6.09
CA CYS A 336 -15.99 -3.31 7.23
C CYS A 336 -16.15 -2.59 8.58
N ALA A 337 -15.49 -1.44 8.73
CA ALA A 337 -15.60 -0.62 9.94
C ALA A 337 -17.05 -0.14 10.19
N ALA A 338 -17.82 0.13 9.14
CA ALA A 338 -19.22 0.55 9.26
C ALA A 338 -20.18 -0.59 9.60
N GLU A 339 -19.87 -1.82 9.18
CA GLU A 339 -20.69 -2.99 9.51
C GLU A 339 -20.40 -3.57 10.88
N GLN A 340 -19.14 -3.59 11.28
CA GLN A 340 -18.68 -4.33 12.46
C GLN A 340 -18.14 -3.43 13.58
N GLY A 341 -17.84 -2.17 13.31
CA GLY A 341 -17.17 -1.27 14.24
C GLY A 341 -18.02 -0.13 14.78
N HIS A 342 -17.36 0.72 15.56
CA HIS A 342 -17.97 1.82 16.30
C HIS A 342 -17.83 3.18 15.60
N LEU A 343 -17.95 3.20 14.27
CA LEU A 343 -17.98 4.46 13.51
C LEU A 343 -19.20 5.31 13.89
N SER A 344 -19.04 6.64 13.89
CA SER A 344 -20.17 7.56 14.07
C SER A 344 -21.25 7.33 13.01
N GLU A 345 -22.53 7.46 13.38
CA GLU A 345 -23.66 7.11 12.51
C GLU A 345 -23.64 7.83 11.14
N SER A 346 -23.12 9.06 11.11
CA SER A 346 -22.95 9.82 9.87
C SER A 346 -21.94 9.16 8.93
N ILE A 347 -20.75 8.84 9.41
CA ILE A 347 -19.69 8.19 8.62
C ILE A 347 -20.09 6.76 8.27
N ARG A 348 -20.67 6.04 9.22
CA ARG A 348 -21.20 4.69 9.04
C ARG A 348 -22.18 4.63 7.87
N SER A 349 -23.19 5.49 7.86
CA SER A 349 -24.19 5.56 6.79
C SER A 349 -23.55 5.91 5.44
N ILE A 350 -22.60 6.85 5.41
CA ILE A 350 -21.88 7.22 4.19
C ILE A 350 -21.08 6.03 3.63
N ALA A 351 -20.30 5.35 4.48
CA ALA A 351 -19.45 4.23 4.08
C ALA A 351 -20.29 3.07 3.51
N LEU A 352 -21.35 2.66 4.22
CA LEU A 352 -22.26 1.59 3.77
C LEU A 352 -22.93 1.89 2.43
N ASN A 353 -23.07 3.15 2.03
CA ASN A 353 -23.76 3.54 0.81
C ASN A 353 -22.82 4.14 -0.25
N SER A 354 -21.50 4.00 -0.10
CA SER A 354 -20.53 4.60 -1.05
C SER A 354 -20.33 3.77 -2.32
N ARG A 355 -20.35 2.44 -2.23
CA ARG A 355 -20.13 1.58 -3.41
C ARG A 355 -21.20 1.82 -4.48
N GLY A 356 -20.75 2.17 -5.69
CA GLY A 356 -21.63 2.52 -6.81
C GLY A 356 -22.39 3.85 -6.69
N ASP A 357 -22.18 4.66 -5.64
CA ASP A 357 -22.84 5.97 -5.44
C ASP A 357 -21.81 7.10 -5.31
N ASP A 358 -21.73 7.95 -6.33
CA ASP A 358 -20.75 9.03 -6.39
C ASP A 358 -20.99 10.14 -5.34
N ASN A 359 -22.23 10.34 -4.88
CA ASN A 359 -22.53 11.35 -3.87
C ASN A 359 -22.02 10.93 -2.49
N ASN A 360 -22.22 9.66 -2.12
CA ASN A 360 -21.68 9.13 -0.88
C ASN A 360 -20.16 8.96 -0.94
N LYS A 361 -19.60 8.56 -2.09
CA LYS A 361 -18.14 8.60 -2.29
C LYS A 361 -17.57 10.00 -2.09
N ALA A 362 -18.21 11.05 -2.63
CA ALA A 362 -17.74 12.42 -2.45
C ALA A 362 -17.73 12.85 -0.97
N LYS A 363 -18.73 12.43 -0.19
CA LYS A 363 -18.77 12.67 1.27
C LYS A 363 -17.67 11.89 1.99
N LEU A 364 -17.46 10.61 1.64
CA LEU A 364 -16.41 9.78 2.23
C LEU A 364 -15.02 10.33 1.91
N ILE A 365 -14.80 10.76 0.67
CA ILE A 365 -13.57 11.45 0.23
C ILE A 365 -13.36 12.71 1.06
N SER A 366 -14.39 13.53 1.25
CA SER A 366 -14.27 14.76 2.07
C SER A 366 -13.93 14.47 3.52
N PHE A 367 -14.41 13.35 4.07
CA PHE A 367 -14.05 12.90 5.42
C PHE A 367 -12.57 12.48 5.47
N ILE A 368 -12.15 11.58 4.58
CA ILE A 368 -10.77 11.07 4.53
C ILE A 368 -9.76 12.18 4.23
N ASP A 369 -10.07 13.12 3.34
CA ASP A 369 -9.19 14.25 3.00
C ASP A 369 -9.04 15.24 4.17
N SER A 370 -10.01 15.27 5.10
CA SER A 370 -9.89 16.06 6.32
C SER A 370 -8.96 15.44 7.38
N GLU A 371 -8.68 14.14 7.25
CA GLU A 371 -7.74 13.40 8.08
C GLU A 371 -6.34 13.45 7.44
N THR A 372 -5.45 14.28 8.00
CA THR A 372 -4.13 14.58 7.40
C THR A 372 -3.32 13.31 7.09
N ASP A 373 -3.37 12.32 7.98
CA ASP A 373 -2.62 11.06 7.85
C ASP A 373 -3.23 10.12 6.79
N MET A 374 -4.50 10.32 6.41
CA MET A 374 -5.18 9.45 5.45
C MET A 374 -5.27 10.02 4.04
N LYS A 375 -5.05 11.33 3.87
CA LYS A 375 -5.19 12.05 2.60
C LYS A 375 -4.55 11.34 1.40
N TYR A 376 -3.29 10.92 1.53
CA TYR A 376 -2.54 10.31 0.42
C TYR A 376 -2.87 8.84 0.16
N ASN A 377 -3.77 8.22 0.94
CA ASN A 377 -4.32 6.90 0.56
C ASN A 377 -5.24 7.00 -0.65
N ILE A 378 -5.93 8.14 -0.81
CA ILE A 378 -6.93 8.34 -1.87
C ILE A 378 -6.50 9.35 -2.93
N GLN A 379 -5.35 10.00 -2.73
CA GLN A 379 -4.81 10.98 -3.65
C GLN A 379 -3.44 10.56 -4.16
N THR A 380 -3.20 10.72 -5.47
CA THR A 380 -1.85 10.64 -6.01
C THR A 380 -0.97 11.71 -5.35
N SER A 381 0.12 11.29 -4.72
CA SER A 381 1.10 12.20 -4.13
C SER A 381 2.09 12.64 -5.20
N GLN A 382 2.66 13.83 -5.01
CA GLN A 382 3.78 14.34 -5.81
C GLN A 382 4.78 15.00 -4.87
N ALA A 383 6.06 14.69 -5.03
CA ALA A 383 7.13 15.29 -4.26
C ALA A 383 8.31 15.64 -5.19
N ILE A 384 8.78 16.89 -5.15
CA ILE A 384 9.97 17.32 -5.90
C ILE A 384 11.17 17.09 -4.99
N ASP A 385 11.84 15.96 -5.20
CA ASP A 385 12.84 15.49 -4.24
C ASP A 385 14.26 15.97 -4.60
N ILE A 386 14.57 16.03 -5.90
CA ILE A 386 15.92 16.33 -6.37
C ILE A 386 15.86 17.43 -7.42
N VAL A 387 16.70 18.45 -7.27
CA VAL A 387 16.93 19.50 -8.30
C VAL A 387 18.43 19.77 -8.39
N ASN A 388 19.01 19.60 -9.58
CA ASN A 388 20.42 19.92 -9.83
C ASN A 388 20.55 20.95 -10.96
N GLY A 389 21.41 21.94 -10.76
CA GLY A 389 21.73 22.92 -11.81
C GLY A 389 22.81 23.93 -11.40
N GLY A 390 23.80 24.10 -12.29
CA GLY A 390 24.86 25.10 -12.17
C GLY A 390 26.07 24.65 -11.35
N ASP A 391 27.26 25.04 -11.82
CA ASP A 391 28.53 24.62 -11.22
C ASP A 391 29.27 25.77 -10.52
N LYS A 392 29.07 27.02 -11.00
CA LYS A 392 29.77 28.22 -10.51
C LYS A 392 29.02 29.51 -10.87
N ALA A 393 29.16 30.54 -10.05
CA ALA A 393 28.35 31.77 -10.11
C ALA A 393 28.43 32.57 -11.42
N ASN A 394 29.53 32.49 -12.18
CA ASN A 394 29.72 33.25 -13.42
C ASN A 394 29.58 32.42 -14.71
N SER A 395 28.94 31.25 -14.63
CA SER A 395 28.62 30.41 -15.79
C SER A 395 27.15 30.06 -15.78
N LEU A 396 26.45 30.31 -16.90
CA LEU A 396 25.05 29.91 -17.05
C LEU A 396 24.97 28.39 -17.21
N PRO A 397 24.10 27.70 -16.45
CA PRO A 397 23.99 26.25 -16.50
C PRO A 397 23.46 25.77 -17.85
N ARG A 398 24.17 24.79 -18.43
CA ARG A 398 23.73 24.15 -19.67
C ARG A 398 22.65 23.10 -19.42
N ASN A 399 22.71 22.45 -18.26
CA ASN A 399 21.84 21.34 -17.90
C ASN A 399 21.23 21.61 -16.53
N VAL A 400 19.90 21.55 -16.44
CA VAL A 400 19.16 21.59 -15.17
C VAL A 400 18.22 20.41 -15.15
N ASN A 401 18.29 19.58 -14.12
CA ASN A 401 17.44 18.41 -13.96
C ASN A 401 16.65 18.49 -12.65
N ALA A 402 15.49 17.86 -12.66
CA ALA A 402 14.67 17.63 -11.49
C ALA A 402 14.05 16.22 -11.53
N THR A 403 13.91 15.61 -10.37
CA THR A 403 13.18 14.34 -10.18
C THR A 403 11.96 14.59 -9.33
N ILE A 404 10.80 14.10 -9.77
CA ILE A 404 9.52 14.24 -9.09
C ILE A 404 8.92 12.86 -8.83
N ASN A 405 8.87 12.48 -7.56
CA ASN A 405 8.32 11.21 -7.10
C ASN A 405 6.79 11.25 -7.09
N HIS A 406 6.17 10.13 -7.50
CA HIS A 406 4.73 9.96 -7.45
C HIS A 406 4.35 8.60 -6.86
N ARG A 407 3.46 8.61 -5.86
CA ARG A 407 2.68 7.42 -5.47
C ARG A 407 1.28 7.56 -6.06
N ILE A 408 0.96 6.72 -7.05
CA ILE A 408 -0.22 6.82 -7.92
C ILE A 408 -1.41 6.15 -7.24
N ALA A 409 -2.47 6.90 -6.96
CA ALA A 409 -3.67 6.35 -6.32
C ALA A 409 -4.49 5.47 -7.29
N TYR A 410 -5.32 4.58 -6.71
CA TYR A 410 -6.30 3.83 -7.50
C TYR A 410 -7.25 4.78 -8.23
N GLY A 411 -7.42 4.55 -9.54
CA GLY A 411 -8.19 5.43 -10.43
C GLY A 411 -7.33 6.47 -11.16
N ASP A 412 -6.04 6.58 -10.83
CA ASP A 412 -5.02 7.19 -11.66
C ASP A 412 -4.08 6.12 -12.24
N THR A 413 -3.28 6.54 -13.22
CA THR A 413 -2.31 5.70 -13.92
C THR A 413 -1.04 6.52 -14.18
N PRO A 414 0.09 5.88 -14.53
CA PRO A 414 1.26 6.59 -15.05
C PRO A 414 0.91 7.54 -16.21
N GLU A 415 -0.05 7.20 -17.05
CA GLU A 415 -0.55 8.09 -18.12
C GLU A 415 -1.13 9.39 -17.58
N THR A 416 -1.82 9.34 -16.44
CA THR A 416 -2.32 10.56 -15.75
C THR A 416 -1.17 11.49 -15.37
N ILE A 417 -0.05 10.93 -14.88
CA ILE A 417 1.15 11.69 -14.49
C ILE A 417 1.77 12.35 -15.72
N PHE A 418 2.00 11.58 -16.79
CA PHE A 418 2.57 12.10 -18.02
C PHE A 418 1.66 13.11 -18.73
N ALA A 419 0.34 12.95 -18.66
CA ALA A 419 -0.59 13.93 -19.21
C ALA A 419 -0.44 15.30 -18.53
N LYS A 420 -0.33 15.30 -17.19
CA LYS A 420 -0.07 16.52 -16.41
C LYS A 420 1.32 17.11 -16.70
N ALA A 421 2.35 16.28 -16.71
CA ALA A 421 3.72 16.71 -17.02
C ALA A 421 3.80 17.32 -18.43
N THR A 422 3.17 16.69 -19.42
CA THR A 422 3.08 17.18 -20.79
C THR A 422 2.33 18.52 -20.86
N LYS A 423 1.22 18.67 -20.13
CA LYS A 423 0.47 19.94 -20.06
C LYS A 423 1.39 21.08 -19.60
N TYR A 424 2.11 20.90 -18.50
CA TYR A 424 3.01 21.94 -17.98
C TYR A 424 4.28 22.11 -18.80
N GLY A 425 4.81 21.03 -19.37
CA GLY A 425 5.92 21.08 -20.32
C GLY A 425 5.55 21.92 -21.53
N LYS A 426 4.35 21.75 -22.08
CA LYS A 426 3.85 22.55 -23.21
C LYS A 426 3.71 24.03 -22.85
N ILE A 427 3.25 24.35 -21.64
CA ILE A 427 3.14 25.74 -21.17
C ILE A 427 4.53 26.38 -21.03
N THR A 428 5.47 25.68 -20.40
CA THR A 428 6.85 26.14 -20.22
C THR A 428 7.56 26.32 -21.56
N ALA A 429 7.48 25.32 -22.44
CA ALA A 429 8.11 25.34 -23.75
C ALA A 429 7.63 26.52 -24.61
N LYS A 430 6.31 26.73 -24.69
CA LYS A 430 5.74 27.90 -25.39
C LYS A 430 6.15 29.23 -24.78
N LYS A 431 6.19 29.32 -23.44
CA LYS A 431 6.53 30.56 -22.74
C LYS A 431 7.97 31.00 -23.02
N TYR A 432 8.90 30.05 -23.10
CA TYR A 432 10.32 30.32 -23.24
C TYR A 432 10.88 30.07 -24.65
N GLY A 433 10.05 29.60 -25.57
CA GLY A 433 10.45 29.32 -26.95
C GLY A 433 11.46 28.18 -27.08
N ILE A 434 11.41 27.19 -26.18
CA ILE A 434 12.26 25.98 -26.23
C ILE A 434 11.51 24.80 -26.83
N GLY A 435 12.24 23.76 -27.26
CA GLY A 435 11.66 22.47 -27.66
C GLY A 435 11.05 21.70 -26.50
N LEU A 436 10.31 20.64 -26.81
CA LEU A 436 9.75 19.71 -25.83
C LEU A 436 9.75 18.29 -26.37
N THR A 437 10.41 17.39 -25.66
CA THR A 437 10.36 15.94 -25.85
C THR A 437 9.72 15.30 -24.62
N VAL A 438 8.78 14.36 -24.81
CA VAL A 438 8.17 13.61 -23.70
C VAL A 438 8.25 12.12 -24.02
N ARG A 439 8.88 11.31 -23.16
CA ARG A 439 9.06 9.86 -23.36
C ARG A 439 9.63 9.51 -24.74
N GLY A 440 10.60 10.30 -25.20
CA GLY A 440 11.21 10.17 -26.54
C GLY A 440 10.37 10.69 -27.71
N GLU A 441 9.12 11.12 -27.50
CA GLU A 441 8.28 11.73 -28.54
C GLU A 441 8.55 13.23 -28.63
N GLU A 442 8.86 13.73 -29.83
CA GLU A 442 9.01 15.17 -30.08
C GLU A 442 7.62 15.84 -30.15
N ILE A 443 7.35 16.71 -29.17
CA ILE A 443 6.12 17.50 -29.09
C ILE A 443 6.31 18.88 -29.73
N TYR A 444 7.46 19.51 -29.45
CA TYR A 444 7.94 20.70 -30.15
C TYR A 444 9.40 20.51 -30.54
N PRO A 445 9.81 20.89 -31.76
CA PRO A 445 11.18 20.73 -32.21
C PRO A 445 12.14 21.51 -31.33
N GLU A 446 13.34 20.95 -31.13
CA GLU A 446 14.43 21.64 -30.46
C GLU A 446 14.74 22.97 -31.14
N THR A 447 15.09 23.97 -30.34
CA THR A 447 15.40 25.32 -30.81
C THR A 447 16.82 25.70 -30.41
N GLU A 448 17.35 26.79 -30.97
CA GLU A 448 18.62 27.36 -30.55
C GLU A 448 18.64 27.85 -29.09
N ILE A 449 17.47 28.07 -28.47
CA ILE A 449 17.34 28.46 -27.07
C ILE A 449 17.54 27.25 -26.16
N GLY A 450 17.06 26.08 -26.59
CA GLY A 450 17.17 24.83 -25.85
C GLY A 450 16.01 23.86 -26.08
N ASN A 451 16.01 22.80 -25.27
CA ASN A 451 15.01 21.75 -25.24
C ASN A 451 14.65 21.37 -23.80
N MET A 452 13.37 21.05 -23.57
CA MET A 452 12.93 20.37 -22.36
C MET A 452 12.66 18.89 -22.67
N ASN A 453 13.24 17.97 -21.93
CA ASN A 453 12.94 16.55 -21.98
C ASN A 453 12.22 16.15 -20.68
N ILE A 454 11.07 15.49 -20.80
CA ILE A 454 10.34 14.87 -19.70
C ILE A 454 10.30 13.36 -19.92
N ASP A 455 10.85 12.61 -18.98
CA ASP A 455 10.86 11.14 -19.02
C ASP A 455 10.62 10.58 -17.61
N TYR A 456 10.91 9.31 -17.39
CA TYR A 456 10.94 8.68 -16.06
C TYR A 456 12.28 8.00 -15.80
N PHE A 457 12.56 7.74 -14.52
CA PHE A 457 13.68 6.93 -14.06
C PHE A 457 13.15 5.69 -13.33
N GLY A 458 13.85 4.56 -13.46
CA GLY A 458 13.50 3.32 -12.80
C GLY A 458 12.23 2.66 -13.36
N VAL A 459 11.22 2.46 -12.51
CA VAL A 459 10.01 1.69 -12.83
C VAL A 459 8.81 2.58 -13.04
N LEU A 460 8.00 2.19 -14.02
CA LEU A 460 6.64 2.66 -14.20
C LEU A 460 5.69 1.59 -13.66
N LEU A 461 5.09 1.84 -12.50
CA LEU A 461 4.15 0.92 -11.86
C LEU A 461 2.73 1.47 -11.89
N TYR A 462 1.82 0.63 -12.38
CA TYR A 462 0.40 0.80 -12.14
C TYR A 462 0.08 0.41 -10.69
N PRO A 463 -1.02 0.94 -10.11
CA PRO A 463 -1.56 0.39 -8.87
C PRO A 463 -1.68 -1.14 -8.97
N ALA A 464 -1.32 -1.84 -7.89
CA ALA A 464 -1.31 -3.30 -7.88
C ALA A 464 -2.69 -3.87 -8.23
N LYS A 465 -2.72 -5.10 -8.73
CA LYS A 465 -3.98 -5.84 -8.77
C LYS A 465 -4.43 -6.10 -7.33
N VAL A 466 -5.71 -5.89 -7.06
CA VAL A 466 -6.27 -6.10 -5.73
C VAL A 466 -6.45 -7.60 -5.48
N THR A 467 -5.85 -8.07 -4.40
CA THR A 467 -6.05 -9.42 -3.86
C THR A 467 -7.52 -9.61 -3.47
N PRO A 468 -8.17 -10.72 -3.87
CA PRO A 468 -9.54 -11.01 -3.47
C PRO A 468 -9.70 -11.03 -1.94
N ASP A 469 -10.65 -10.27 -1.44
CA ASP A 469 -11.03 -10.20 -0.02
C ASP A 469 -12.21 -11.12 0.32
N PHE A 470 -12.31 -12.24 -0.40
CA PHE A 470 -13.36 -13.25 -0.28
C PHE A 470 -12.88 -14.63 -0.74
N GLY A 471 -13.59 -15.67 -0.32
CA GLY A 471 -13.34 -17.06 -0.73
C GLY A 471 -12.30 -17.76 0.14
N GLU A 472 -12.01 -19.02 -0.22
CA GLU A 472 -11.27 -19.96 0.64
C GLU A 472 -9.93 -19.43 1.16
N VAL A 473 -9.15 -18.74 0.32
CA VAL A 473 -7.82 -18.24 0.72
C VAL A 473 -7.94 -17.06 1.69
N TRP A 474 -8.89 -16.15 1.46
CA TRP A 474 -9.18 -15.05 2.39
C TRP A 474 -9.70 -15.60 3.72
N ASP A 475 -10.64 -16.55 3.67
CA ASP A 475 -11.22 -17.17 4.86
C ASP A 475 -10.17 -17.93 5.68
N LEU A 476 -9.22 -18.60 5.01
CA LEU A 476 -8.07 -19.26 5.64
C LEU A 476 -7.18 -18.24 6.39
N VAL A 477 -6.71 -17.19 5.71
CA VAL A 477 -5.81 -16.19 6.30
C VAL A 477 -6.50 -15.45 7.45
N THR A 478 -7.70 -14.93 7.19
CA THR A 478 -8.43 -14.12 8.18
C THR A 478 -8.94 -14.95 9.34
N GLY A 479 -9.34 -16.20 9.10
CA GLY A 479 -9.74 -17.12 10.17
C GLY A 479 -8.60 -17.44 11.12
N HIS A 480 -7.38 -17.62 10.61
CA HIS A 480 -6.18 -17.80 11.43
C HIS A 480 -5.80 -16.54 12.22
N ILE A 481 -5.88 -15.36 11.60
CA ILE A 481 -5.62 -14.09 12.30
C ILE A 481 -6.62 -13.87 13.43
N ARG A 482 -7.93 -14.07 13.19
CA ARG A 482 -8.94 -13.95 14.25
C ARG A 482 -8.72 -14.94 15.38
N GLY A 483 -8.52 -16.22 15.05
CA GLY A 483 -8.27 -17.25 16.07
C GLY A 483 -7.04 -16.94 16.92
N PHE A 484 -5.96 -16.49 16.29
CA PHE A 484 -4.74 -16.11 17.00
C PHE A 484 -4.94 -14.94 17.96
N TYR A 485 -5.47 -13.81 17.47
CA TYR A 485 -5.62 -12.62 18.33
C TYR A 485 -6.72 -12.75 19.37
N GLU A 486 -7.88 -13.29 18.98
CA GLU A 486 -9.03 -13.40 19.87
C GLU A 486 -8.88 -14.49 20.91
N ASP A 487 -8.26 -15.62 20.57
CA ASP A 487 -8.23 -16.78 21.48
C ASP A 487 -6.88 -16.90 22.22
N GLU A 488 -5.76 -16.45 21.62
CA GLU A 488 -4.41 -16.68 22.18
C GLU A 488 -3.76 -15.43 22.76
N ILE A 489 -3.81 -14.30 22.04
CA ILE A 489 -3.07 -13.10 22.43
C ILE A 489 -3.88 -12.21 23.38
N TYR A 490 -5.18 -12.03 23.09
CA TYR A 490 -6.05 -11.15 23.88
C TYR A 490 -7.41 -11.78 24.23
N PRO A 491 -7.45 -12.99 24.81
CA PRO A 491 -8.71 -13.67 25.15
C PRO A 491 -9.62 -12.87 26.08
N GLU A 492 -9.06 -11.98 26.90
CA GLU A 492 -9.83 -11.13 27.81
C GLU A 492 -10.35 -9.85 27.17
N GLN A 493 -9.77 -9.39 26.06
CA GLN A 493 -10.16 -8.12 25.41
C GLN A 493 -11.36 -8.29 24.47
N PHE A 494 -11.54 -9.48 23.91
CA PHE A 494 -12.56 -9.78 22.90
C PHE A 494 -13.73 -10.61 23.45
N ILE A 495 -14.04 -10.42 24.74
CA ILE A 495 -15.24 -10.99 25.37
C ILE A 495 -16.45 -10.18 24.89
N ASP A 496 -17.50 -10.89 24.47
CA ASP A 496 -18.75 -10.33 23.93
C ASP A 496 -19.52 -9.55 25.01
N ASP A 497 -19.06 -8.33 25.29
CA ASP A 497 -19.70 -7.33 26.15
C ASP A 497 -19.85 -6.00 25.41
N ASP A 498 -20.95 -5.27 25.66
CA ASP A 498 -21.33 -4.01 25.00
C ASP A 498 -20.30 -2.86 25.17
N ARG A 499 -19.19 -3.07 25.88
CA ARG A 499 -18.15 -2.06 26.16
C ARG A 499 -16.78 -2.44 25.58
N SER A 500 -16.65 -3.61 25.00
CA SER A 500 -15.41 -4.12 24.40
C SER A 500 -15.19 -3.55 23.00
N LYS A 501 -13.92 -3.39 22.62
CA LYS A 501 -13.56 -3.07 21.23
C LYS A 501 -13.72 -4.33 20.38
N ASN A 502 -14.19 -4.18 19.15
CA ASN A 502 -14.24 -5.27 18.19
C ASN A 502 -12.84 -5.55 17.62
N PHE A 503 -12.57 -6.81 17.24
CA PHE A 503 -11.49 -7.13 16.31
C PHE A 503 -12.05 -7.28 14.91
N ILE A 504 -11.66 -6.37 14.01
CA ILE A 504 -12.19 -6.27 12.66
C ILE A 504 -11.07 -6.51 11.67
N ILE A 505 -11.12 -7.63 10.97
CA ILE A 505 -10.19 -7.89 9.87
C ILE A 505 -10.73 -7.23 8.62
N THR A 506 -9.84 -6.51 7.93
CA THR A 506 -10.23 -5.74 6.76
C THR A 506 -9.14 -5.78 5.68
N PRO A 507 -9.52 -5.87 4.39
CA PRO A 507 -8.60 -5.46 3.33
C PRO A 507 -8.29 -3.96 3.50
N SER A 508 -7.08 -3.56 3.15
CA SER A 508 -6.65 -2.17 3.16
C SER A 508 -5.54 -1.95 2.11
N LEU A 509 -5.04 -0.72 2.04
CA LEU A 509 -4.18 -0.21 0.98
C LEU A 509 -2.83 0.21 1.55
N MET A 510 -1.74 -0.26 0.93
CA MET A 510 -0.41 0.24 1.20
C MET A 510 -0.07 1.42 0.27
N THR A 511 0.46 2.50 0.85
CA THR A 511 0.88 3.69 0.08
C THR A 511 2.28 3.54 -0.50
N ALA A 512 3.15 2.80 0.19
CA ALA A 512 4.43 2.32 -0.30
C ALA A 512 4.26 1.06 -1.16
N ASN A 513 5.34 0.67 -1.84
CA ASN A 513 5.39 -0.55 -2.62
C ASN A 513 6.46 -1.46 -2.05
N THR A 514 6.16 -2.74 -1.83
CA THR A 514 7.18 -3.74 -1.57
C THR A 514 7.74 -4.30 -2.88
N ASP A 515 8.66 -5.25 -2.78
CA ASP A 515 9.17 -6.04 -3.89
C ASP A 515 8.18 -7.11 -4.42
N THR A 516 6.98 -7.24 -3.82
CA THR A 516 5.92 -8.16 -4.32
C THR A 516 5.48 -7.94 -5.76
N ARG A 517 5.77 -6.77 -6.33
CA ARG A 517 5.60 -6.48 -7.76
C ARG A 517 6.25 -7.53 -8.67
N HIS A 518 7.30 -8.18 -8.19
CA HIS A 518 8.03 -9.22 -8.90
C HIS A 518 7.38 -10.60 -8.83
N TYR A 519 6.33 -10.75 -8.03
CA TYR A 519 5.61 -12.00 -7.82
C TYR A 519 4.15 -11.95 -8.32
N TRP A 520 3.71 -10.83 -8.90
CA TRP A 520 2.31 -10.63 -9.35
C TRP A 520 1.84 -11.67 -10.39
N ASN A 521 2.74 -12.29 -11.15
CA ASN A 521 2.36 -13.32 -12.13
C ASN A 521 2.19 -14.73 -11.49
N LEU A 522 2.63 -14.90 -10.25
CA LEU A 522 2.61 -16.20 -9.56
C LEU A 522 1.30 -16.48 -8.83
N THR A 523 0.57 -15.45 -8.40
CA THR A 523 -0.73 -15.59 -7.73
C THR A 523 -1.48 -14.27 -7.65
N ASP A 524 -2.81 -14.35 -7.60
CA ASP A 524 -3.69 -13.23 -7.25
C ASP A 524 -3.89 -13.09 -5.73
N ASN A 525 -3.40 -14.04 -4.93
CA ASN A 525 -3.57 -14.09 -3.48
C ASN A 525 -2.32 -13.57 -2.76
N ILE A 526 -2.10 -12.25 -2.82
CA ILE A 526 -0.94 -11.58 -2.21
C ILE A 526 -1.39 -10.78 -1.00
N PHE A 527 -0.97 -11.20 0.19
CA PHE A 527 -1.32 -10.56 1.47
C PHE A 527 -0.08 -9.90 2.06
N LYS A 528 -0.22 -8.66 2.53
CA LYS A 528 0.86 -7.93 3.20
C LYS A 528 0.42 -7.55 4.59
N SER A 529 1.02 -8.19 5.59
CA SER A 529 0.80 -7.87 6.98
C SER A 529 1.78 -8.66 7.84
N THR A 530 2.20 -8.06 8.94
CA THR A 530 3.13 -8.69 9.88
C THR A 530 2.42 -8.95 11.21
N PRO A 531 2.50 -10.14 11.81
CA PRO A 531 1.99 -10.37 13.15
C PRO A 531 2.65 -9.40 14.15
N GLY A 532 1.83 -8.70 14.92
CA GLY A 532 2.25 -7.75 15.95
C GLY A 532 1.24 -6.63 16.15
N THR A 533 1.63 -5.64 16.96
CA THR A 533 0.76 -4.55 17.40
C THR A 533 1.24 -3.18 16.94
N SER A 534 0.37 -2.16 17.08
CA SER A 534 0.68 -0.77 16.74
C SER A 534 1.86 -0.16 17.52
N ASN A 535 2.25 -0.74 18.66
CA ASN A 535 3.12 -0.07 19.63
C ASN A 535 4.63 -0.29 19.40
N SER A 536 5.06 -1.16 18.48
CA SER A 536 6.51 -1.37 18.28
C SER A 536 7.01 -1.61 16.86
N LEU A 537 6.21 -2.19 15.96
CA LEU A 537 6.72 -2.61 14.64
C LEU A 537 7.06 -1.47 13.66
N LEU A 538 6.56 -0.25 13.88
CA LEU A 538 6.82 0.91 13.00
C LEU A 538 7.73 1.97 13.67
N ASN A 539 8.26 1.68 14.86
CA ASN A 539 9.05 2.67 15.60
C ASN A 539 10.44 2.86 14.99
N GLY A 540 10.67 4.03 14.40
CA GLY A 540 11.97 4.40 13.85
C GLY A 540 12.34 3.65 12.57
N VAL A 541 11.39 3.02 11.88
CA VAL A 541 11.63 2.42 10.55
C VAL A 541 12.23 3.49 9.63
N HIS A 542 13.34 3.13 9.00
CA HIS A 542 14.21 4.00 8.18
C HIS A 542 14.82 5.22 8.89
N GLY A 543 14.54 5.41 10.19
CA GLY A 543 15.07 6.47 11.04
C GLY A 543 16.13 5.98 12.04
N PRO A 544 16.62 6.88 12.90
CA PRO A 544 17.43 6.51 14.06
C PRO A 544 16.59 5.79 15.13
N ASP A 545 17.27 5.02 15.96
CA ASP A 545 16.68 4.32 17.11
C ASP A 545 15.55 3.34 16.73
N GLU A 546 15.66 2.74 15.54
CA GLU A 546 14.82 1.62 15.13
C GLU A 546 14.88 0.48 16.16
N HIS A 547 13.70 0.00 16.57
CA HIS A 547 13.57 -1.10 17.52
C HIS A 547 12.25 -1.85 17.35
N THR A 548 12.26 -3.13 17.72
CA THR A 548 11.06 -3.97 17.84
C THR A 548 10.94 -4.53 19.24
N SER A 549 9.71 -4.58 19.78
CA SER A 549 9.48 -5.25 21.05
C SER A 549 9.59 -6.76 20.90
N MET A 550 10.15 -7.44 21.91
CA MET A 550 10.12 -8.90 21.93
C MET A 550 8.70 -9.45 22.00
N PHE A 551 7.72 -8.68 22.49
CA PHE A 551 6.32 -9.10 22.45
C PHE A 551 5.78 -9.21 21.01
N ASP A 552 6.11 -8.26 20.13
CA ASP A 552 5.71 -8.34 18.71
C ASP A 552 6.55 -9.37 17.95
N HIS A 553 7.86 -9.49 18.21
CA HIS A 553 8.67 -10.53 17.58
C HIS A 553 8.18 -11.94 17.92
N LEU A 554 7.82 -12.21 19.18
CA LEU A 554 7.29 -13.51 19.58
C LEU A 554 5.91 -13.80 18.97
N GLN A 555 5.10 -12.78 18.68
CA GLN A 555 3.86 -12.95 17.92
C GLN A 555 4.14 -13.44 16.49
N VAL A 556 5.20 -12.96 15.83
CA VAL A 556 5.61 -13.49 14.51
C VAL A 556 5.89 -14.97 14.59
N VAL A 557 6.72 -15.39 15.56
CA VAL A 557 7.06 -16.80 15.78
C VAL A 557 5.81 -17.63 16.06
N ALA A 558 4.98 -17.20 17.00
CA ALA A 558 3.78 -17.93 17.43
C ALA A 558 2.72 -18.02 16.32
N PHE A 559 2.48 -16.92 15.59
CA PHE A 559 1.50 -16.89 14.50
C PHE A 559 1.92 -17.83 13.38
N PHE A 560 3.16 -17.76 12.89
CA PHE A 560 3.60 -18.63 11.81
C PHE A 560 3.78 -20.08 12.25
N TYR A 561 4.12 -20.34 13.52
CA TYR A 561 4.07 -21.70 14.06
C TYR A 561 2.64 -22.28 13.95
N ASN A 562 1.63 -21.53 14.39
CA ASN A 562 0.22 -21.96 14.31
C ASN A 562 -0.26 -22.07 12.86
N PHE A 563 0.02 -21.06 12.03
CA PHE A 563 -0.44 -20.98 10.66
C PHE A 563 0.10 -22.16 9.84
N LEU A 564 1.41 -22.42 9.90
CA LEU A 564 2.02 -23.51 9.14
C LEU A 564 1.56 -24.88 9.66
N THR A 565 1.50 -25.11 10.97
CA THR A 565 1.02 -26.42 11.49
C THR A 565 -0.46 -26.70 11.23
N SER A 566 -1.22 -25.68 10.83
CA SER A 566 -2.67 -25.78 10.64
C SER A 566 -3.12 -25.71 9.19
N ALA A 567 -2.45 -24.89 8.37
CA ALA A 567 -2.88 -24.49 7.03
C ALA A 567 -2.17 -25.24 5.89
N THR A 568 -1.12 -26.01 6.18
CA THR A 568 -0.26 -26.65 5.17
C THR A 568 -0.29 -28.15 5.21
#